data_AF-A0A662TUZ8-F1
#
_entry.id   AF-A0A662TUZ8-F1
#
_cell.length_a   1.000
_cell.length_b   1.000
_cell.length_c   1.000
_cell.angle_alpha   90.00
_cell.angle_beta   90.00
_cell.angle_gamma   90.00
#
_symmetry.space_group_name_H-M   'P 1'
#
loop_
_entity.id
_entity.type
_entity.pdbx_description
1 polymer ?
#
loop_
_entity_poly.entity_id
_entity_poly.type
_entity_poly.pdbx_seq_one_letter_code
_entity_poly.pdbx_strand_id
1 'polypeptide(L)'
;MYTREEYMARVYGRRNFRVRGEFGDVAKKSLLAILGLIIAFAIGMVIYYMFKTEKREELRLPSVKLGVPSPKIERLKKDKELKEYEKALKELSKEAEKLEKENRELEEKLEAARAKRMLAEEYVRERNRIRELLKERENLLRLIQAEEEAARRIIESGGETTTTKRKKRRRRR
;
A
#
# COMPACT_ATOMS: atom_id res chain seq x y z
N MET A 1 -21.47 -33.62 -11.47
CA MET A 1 -21.16 -32.72 -12.61
C MET A 1 -20.74 -31.38 -12.02
N TYR A 2 -19.60 -30.81 -12.44
CA TYR A 2 -19.20 -29.47 -11.99
C TYR A 2 -20.13 -28.42 -12.59
N THR A 3 -20.51 -27.42 -11.81
CA THR A 3 -21.33 -26.32 -12.34
C THR A 3 -20.50 -25.50 -13.33
N ARG A 4 -21.18 -24.90 -14.32
CA ARG A 4 -20.53 -24.04 -15.34
C ARG A 4 -19.71 -22.92 -14.69
N GLU A 5 -20.13 -22.47 -13.51
CA GLU A 5 -19.49 -21.44 -12.69
C GLU A 5 -18.18 -21.92 -12.04
N GLU A 6 -18.14 -23.14 -11.49
CA GLU A 6 -16.91 -23.74 -10.90
C GLU A 6 -15.84 -23.97 -11.97
N TYR A 7 -16.24 -24.34 -13.19
CA TYR A 7 -15.33 -24.51 -14.32
C TYR A 7 -14.71 -23.16 -14.73
N MET A 8 -15.52 -22.10 -14.83
CA MET A 8 -15.01 -20.76 -15.14
C MET A 8 -14.08 -20.23 -14.05
N ALA A 9 -14.40 -20.43 -12.76
CA ALA A 9 -13.54 -19.98 -11.67
C ALA A 9 -12.15 -20.64 -11.70
N ARG A 10 -12.06 -21.94 -12.06
CA ARG A 10 -10.76 -22.64 -12.20
C ARG A 10 -9.98 -22.20 -13.43
N VAL A 11 -10.64 -22.00 -14.57
CA VAL A 11 -9.99 -21.62 -15.84
C VAL A 11 -9.52 -20.16 -15.81
N TYR A 12 -10.33 -19.24 -15.28
CA TYR A 12 -9.99 -17.81 -15.21
C TYR A 12 -9.19 -17.42 -13.95
N GLY A 13 -9.32 -18.18 -12.85
CA GLY A 13 -8.57 -17.93 -11.61
C GLY A 13 -7.05 -18.09 -11.75
N ARG A 14 -6.58 -19.01 -12.60
CA ARG A 14 -5.13 -19.21 -12.84
C ARG A 14 -4.51 -18.11 -13.72
N ARG A 15 -5.28 -17.52 -14.65
CA ARG A 15 -4.77 -16.42 -15.49
C ARG A 15 -4.64 -15.12 -14.71
N ASN A 16 -5.59 -14.81 -13.82
CA ASN A 16 -5.60 -13.54 -13.08
C ASN A 16 -4.53 -13.45 -11.97
N PHE A 17 -4.02 -14.57 -11.45
CA PHE A 17 -2.96 -14.55 -10.43
C PHE A 17 -1.57 -14.23 -11.02
N ARG A 18 -1.27 -14.72 -12.23
CA ARG A 18 -0.01 -14.41 -12.92
C ARG A 18 0.03 -12.96 -13.41
N VAL A 19 -1.09 -12.45 -13.91
CA VAL A 19 -1.24 -11.05 -14.33
C VAL A 19 -1.00 -10.09 -13.16
N ARG A 20 -1.48 -10.35 -11.94
CA ARG A 20 -1.17 -9.47 -10.78
C ARG A 20 0.30 -9.46 -10.38
N GLY A 21 1.02 -10.58 -10.53
CA GLY A 21 2.46 -10.66 -10.26
C GLY A 21 3.29 -9.89 -11.29
N GLU A 22 2.98 -10.08 -12.57
CA GLU A 22 3.68 -9.41 -13.68
C GLU A 22 3.48 -7.89 -13.68
N PHE A 23 2.29 -7.40 -13.34
CA PHE A 23 2.03 -5.95 -13.21
C PHE A 23 2.81 -5.31 -12.06
N GLY A 24 3.08 -6.04 -10.97
CA GLY A 24 3.88 -5.56 -9.85
C GLY A 24 5.35 -5.34 -10.22
N ASP A 25 5.94 -6.24 -11.00
CA ASP A 25 7.31 -6.12 -11.48
C ASP A 25 7.46 -5.05 -12.56
N VAL A 26 6.45 -4.88 -13.42
CA VAL A 26 6.40 -3.77 -14.39
C VAL A 26 6.31 -2.42 -13.68
N ALA A 27 5.49 -2.30 -12.64
CA ALA A 27 5.38 -1.07 -11.85
C ALA A 27 6.71 -0.72 -11.15
N LYS A 28 7.41 -1.71 -10.58
CA LYS A 28 8.73 -1.49 -9.96
C LYS A 28 9.79 -1.06 -10.98
N LYS A 29 9.84 -1.68 -12.16
CA LYS A 29 10.76 -1.28 -13.24
C LYS A 29 10.46 0.14 -13.72
N SER A 30 9.20 0.50 -13.85
CA SER A 30 8.78 1.86 -14.25
C SER A 30 9.16 2.91 -13.19
N LEU A 31 8.99 2.61 -11.91
CA LEU A 31 9.38 3.51 -10.81
C LEU A 31 10.90 3.76 -10.77
N LEU A 32 11.69 2.69 -10.93
CA LEU A 32 13.15 2.79 -11.02
C LEU A 32 13.60 3.61 -12.24
N ALA A 33 12.91 3.48 -13.38
CA ALA A 33 13.22 4.26 -14.58
C ALA A 33 12.93 5.77 -14.39
N ILE A 34 11.81 6.12 -13.76
CA ILE A 34 11.46 7.52 -13.47
C ILE A 34 12.46 8.15 -12.50
N LEU A 35 12.85 7.43 -11.44
CA LEU A 35 13.91 7.86 -10.51
C LEU A 35 15.25 8.08 -11.22
N GLY A 36 15.63 7.16 -12.12
CA GLY A 36 16.85 7.29 -12.92
C GLY A 36 16.83 8.53 -13.84
N LEU A 37 15.68 8.85 -14.44
CA LEU A 37 15.52 10.03 -15.30
C LEU A 37 15.70 11.34 -14.50
N ILE A 38 15.14 11.41 -13.29
CA ILE A 38 15.24 12.58 -12.42
C ILE A 38 16.69 12.81 -11.99
N ILE A 39 17.40 11.75 -11.58
CA ILE A 39 18.81 11.84 -11.19
C ILE A 39 19.67 12.28 -12.38
N ALA A 40 19.45 11.70 -13.57
CA ALA A 40 20.16 12.08 -14.78
C ALA A 40 19.92 13.56 -15.16
N PHE A 41 18.68 14.04 -15.03
CA PHE A 41 18.33 15.44 -15.27
C PHE A 41 19.04 16.39 -14.29
N ALA A 42 19.04 16.05 -12.99
CA ALA A 42 19.71 16.85 -11.97
C ALA A 42 21.22 16.97 -12.22
N ILE A 43 21.90 15.85 -12.54
CA ILE A 43 23.32 15.84 -12.88
C ILE A 43 23.57 16.68 -14.15
N GLY A 44 22.74 16.54 -15.17
CA GLY A 44 22.83 17.34 -16.40
C GLY A 44 22.69 18.84 -16.13
N MET A 45 21.78 19.24 -15.23
CA MET A 45 21.64 20.64 -14.83
C MET A 45 22.88 21.16 -14.11
N VAL A 46 23.43 20.39 -13.16
CA VAL A 46 24.66 20.76 -12.45
C VAL A 46 25.84 20.94 -13.42
N ILE A 47 26.06 19.98 -14.32
CA ILE A 47 27.13 20.07 -15.33
C ILE A 47 26.91 21.26 -16.26
N TYR A 48 25.67 21.49 -16.70
CA TYR A 48 25.32 22.65 -17.53
C TYR A 48 25.67 23.98 -16.83
N TYR A 49 25.40 24.08 -15.54
CA TYR A 49 25.75 25.28 -14.75
C TYR A 49 27.27 25.46 -14.64
N MET A 50 28.04 24.40 -14.40
CA MET A 50 29.51 24.45 -14.31
C MET A 50 30.15 24.89 -15.65
N PHE A 51 29.69 24.35 -16.78
CA PHE A 51 30.20 24.77 -18.10
C PHE A 51 29.76 26.20 -18.48
N LYS A 52 28.60 26.64 -18.00
CA LYS A 52 28.12 28.01 -18.22
C LYS A 52 28.95 29.04 -17.44
N THR A 53 29.54 28.65 -16.32
CA THR A 53 30.43 29.52 -15.52
C THR A 53 31.85 29.61 -16.08
N GLU A 54 32.39 28.52 -16.63
CA GLU A 54 33.78 28.51 -17.16
C GLU A 54 33.98 29.39 -18.40
N LYS A 55 32.95 29.57 -19.24
CA LYS A 55 33.04 30.48 -20.41
C LYS A 55 33.12 31.97 -20.06
N ARG A 56 33.18 32.34 -18.77
CA ARG A 56 33.35 33.72 -18.32
C ARG A 56 34.73 34.02 -17.72
N GLU A 57 35.62 33.03 -17.57
CA GLU A 57 36.93 33.22 -16.92
C GLU A 57 38.15 33.23 -17.86
N GLU A 58 38.01 33.01 -19.17
CA GLU A 58 39.14 33.01 -20.12
C GLU A 58 39.42 34.36 -20.84
N LEU A 59 38.76 35.46 -20.49
CA LEU A 59 39.02 36.78 -21.09
C LEU A 59 39.38 37.84 -20.04
N ARG A 60 40.47 37.63 -19.29
CA ARG A 60 41.42 38.68 -18.86
C ARG A 60 42.51 38.13 -17.96
N LEU A 61 43.64 37.80 -18.58
CA LEU A 61 44.94 38.11 -17.98
C LEU A 61 45.68 39.04 -18.95
N PRO A 62 45.70 40.37 -18.71
CA PRO A 62 46.82 41.19 -19.13
C PRO A 62 47.76 41.36 -17.94
N SER A 63 48.97 40.83 -18.12
CA SER A 63 50.15 41.17 -17.34
C SER A 63 50.42 42.68 -17.42
N VAL A 64 50.01 43.47 -16.43
CA VAL A 64 50.40 44.88 -16.32
C VAL A 64 50.60 45.26 -14.85
N LYS A 65 51.86 45.47 -14.46
CA LYS A 65 52.22 46.32 -13.32
C LYS A 65 51.68 47.72 -13.62
N LEU A 66 50.71 48.23 -12.86
CA LEU A 66 50.42 49.67 -12.76
C LEU A 66 49.60 49.96 -11.48
N GLY A 67 49.90 51.11 -10.89
CA GLY A 67 49.51 51.49 -9.53
C GLY A 67 48.01 51.57 -9.26
N VAL A 68 47.73 51.36 -7.98
CA VAL A 68 46.46 51.51 -7.23
C VAL A 68 45.48 52.55 -7.82
N PRO A 69 44.20 52.16 -7.97
CA PRO A 69 43.08 53.05 -7.73
C PRO A 69 42.18 52.51 -6.58
N SER A 70 42.18 53.25 -5.47
CA SER A 70 41.24 53.28 -4.34
C SER A 70 40.45 51.98 -3.96
N PRO A 71 40.79 51.34 -2.83
CA PRO A 71 40.08 50.19 -2.23
C PRO A 71 38.60 50.40 -1.87
N LYS A 72 38.06 51.62 -2.05
CA LYS A 72 36.71 51.96 -1.57
C LYS A 72 35.59 51.46 -2.49
N ILE A 73 35.80 51.26 -3.80
CA ILE A 73 34.71 50.92 -4.75
C ILE A 73 34.54 49.41 -4.94
N GLU A 74 35.63 48.63 -4.88
CA GLU A 74 35.57 47.17 -5.00
C GLU A 74 35.04 46.49 -3.72
N ARG A 75 35.27 47.10 -2.54
CA ARG A 75 34.61 46.71 -1.29
C ARG A 75 33.09 46.96 -1.34
N LEU A 76 32.65 48.09 -1.90
CA LEU A 76 31.22 48.45 -1.97
C LEU A 76 30.38 47.53 -2.88
N LYS A 77 30.95 46.99 -3.97
CA LYS A 77 30.25 45.98 -4.81
C LYS A 77 30.19 44.61 -4.12
N LYS A 78 31.30 44.18 -3.50
CA LYS A 78 31.34 42.95 -2.69
C LYS A 78 30.34 42.99 -1.53
N ASP A 79 30.15 44.15 -0.90
CA ASP A 79 29.18 44.33 0.20
C ASP A 79 27.72 44.22 -0.25
N LYS A 80 27.38 44.61 -1.49
CA LYS A 80 26.03 44.42 -2.04
C LYS A 80 25.76 42.98 -2.40
N GLU A 81 26.70 42.32 -3.07
CA GLU A 81 26.59 40.90 -3.43
C GLU A 81 26.50 40.03 -2.17
N LEU A 82 27.30 40.30 -1.12
CA LEU A 82 27.21 39.61 0.17
C LEU A 82 25.81 39.72 0.79
N LYS A 83 25.20 40.91 0.77
CA LYS A 83 23.84 41.12 1.30
C LYS A 83 22.77 40.38 0.52
N GLU A 84 22.94 40.24 -0.80
CA GLU A 84 22.03 39.46 -1.64
C GLU A 84 22.17 37.96 -1.36
N TYR A 85 23.40 37.45 -1.20
CA TYR A 85 23.64 36.07 -0.78
C TYR A 85 23.08 35.77 0.62
N GLU A 86 23.26 36.67 1.59
CA GLU A 86 22.69 36.52 2.93
C GLU A 86 21.16 36.48 2.92
N LYS A 87 20.53 37.28 2.03
CA LYS A 87 19.08 37.22 1.82
C LYS A 87 18.65 35.88 1.23
N ALA A 88 19.33 35.42 0.17
CA ALA A 88 19.02 34.13 -0.46
C ALA A 88 19.19 32.97 0.53
N LEU A 89 20.24 32.99 1.36
CA LEU A 89 20.45 32.01 2.43
C LEU A 89 19.32 32.00 3.45
N LYS A 90 18.82 33.18 3.85
CA LYS A 90 17.67 33.29 4.77
C LYS A 90 16.35 32.84 4.15
N GLU A 91 16.18 33.03 2.85
CA GLU A 91 15.00 32.54 2.13
C GLU A 91 15.05 31.01 2.01
N LEU A 92 16.20 30.46 1.63
CA LEU A 92 16.43 29.01 1.58
C LEU A 92 16.28 28.36 2.97
N SER A 93 16.76 29.01 4.04
CA SER A 93 16.60 28.46 5.39
C SER A 93 15.13 28.40 5.81
N LYS A 94 14.33 29.42 5.47
CA LYS A 94 12.87 29.41 5.73
C LYS A 94 12.15 28.36 4.91
N GLU A 95 12.57 28.16 3.66
CA GLU A 95 12.00 27.13 2.79
C GLU A 95 12.33 25.72 3.31
N ALA A 96 13.57 25.51 3.78
CA ALA A 96 13.98 24.27 4.43
C ALA A 96 13.16 24.00 5.70
N GLU A 97 12.98 24.99 6.58
CA GLU A 97 12.13 24.86 7.77
C GLU A 97 10.67 24.53 7.42
N LYS A 98 10.14 25.09 6.33
CA LYS A 98 8.78 24.80 5.86
C LYS A 98 8.67 23.35 5.36
N LEU A 99 9.63 22.90 4.55
CA LEU A 99 9.68 21.53 4.05
C LEU A 99 9.86 20.51 5.18
N GLU A 100 10.66 20.83 6.21
CA GLU A 100 10.79 19.98 7.39
C GLU A 100 9.46 19.84 8.15
N LYS A 101 8.70 20.93 8.31
CA LYS A 101 7.36 20.87 8.92
C LYS A 101 6.39 20.03 8.10
N GLU A 102 6.35 20.24 6.78
CA GLU A 102 5.49 19.45 5.88
C GLU A 102 5.85 17.96 5.92
N ASN A 103 7.14 17.62 6.02
CA ASN A 103 7.59 16.23 6.13
C ASN A 103 7.11 15.59 7.44
N ARG A 104 7.25 16.29 8.58
CA ARG A 104 6.72 15.80 9.87
C ARG A 104 5.22 15.55 9.84
N GLU A 105 4.44 16.45 9.25
CA GLU A 105 2.99 16.24 9.11
C GLU A 105 2.66 15.02 8.23
N LEU A 106 3.45 14.76 7.19
CA LEU A 106 3.29 13.58 6.34
C LEU A 106 3.66 12.29 7.07
N GLU A 107 4.70 12.31 7.92
CA GLU A 107 5.06 11.19 8.78
C GLU A 107 3.93 10.84 9.77
N GLU A 108 3.36 11.84 10.45
CA GLU A 108 2.21 11.63 11.34
C GLU A 108 1.00 11.03 10.60
N LYS A 109 0.69 11.54 9.40
CA LYS A 109 -0.38 10.99 8.55
C LYS A 109 -0.10 9.54 8.14
N LEU A 110 1.16 9.21 7.83
CA LEU A 110 1.58 7.84 7.51
C LEU A 110 1.43 6.90 8.69
N GLU A 111 1.80 7.32 9.90
CA GLU A 111 1.60 6.54 11.12
C GLU A 111 0.12 6.29 11.40
N ALA A 112 -0.71 7.33 11.30
CA ALA A 112 -2.17 7.18 11.44
C ALA A 112 -2.76 6.23 10.40
N ALA A 113 -2.29 6.27 9.16
CA ALA A 113 -2.71 5.35 8.10
C ALA A 113 -2.28 3.90 8.39
N ARG A 114 -1.07 3.69 8.93
CA ARG A 114 -0.58 2.37 9.36
C ARG A 114 -1.42 1.81 10.51
N ALA A 115 -1.76 2.63 11.51
CA ALA A 115 -2.64 2.23 12.61
C ALA A 115 -4.02 1.78 12.10
N LYS A 116 -4.63 2.56 11.18
CA LYS A 116 -5.90 2.18 10.53
C LYS A 116 -5.80 0.87 9.75
N ARG A 117 -4.67 0.62 9.08
CA ARG A 117 -4.44 -0.62 8.36
C ARG A 117 -4.36 -1.81 9.31
N MET A 118 -3.67 -1.69 10.45
CA MET A 118 -3.63 -2.75 11.46
C MET A 118 -5.03 -3.10 11.97
N LEU A 119 -5.84 -2.09 12.31
CA LEU A 119 -7.23 -2.30 12.72
C LEU A 119 -8.06 -3.00 11.63
N ALA A 120 -7.88 -2.61 10.36
CA ALA A 120 -8.57 -3.27 9.25
C ALA A 120 -8.16 -4.75 9.12
N GLU A 121 -6.89 -5.07 9.32
CA GLU A 121 -6.41 -6.45 9.33
C GLU A 121 -6.99 -7.27 10.49
N GLU A 122 -7.15 -6.67 11.68
CA GLU A 122 -7.83 -7.29 12.83
C GLU A 122 -9.30 -7.58 12.53
N TYR A 123 -10.04 -6.61 11.98
CA TYR A 123 -11.43 -6.81 11.58
C TYR A 123 -11.59 -7.93 10.54
N VAL A 124 -10.66 -8.06 9.61
CA VAL A 124 -10.67 -9.16 8.63
C VAL A 124 -10.45 -10.50 9.31
N ARG A 125 -9.53 -10.59 10.28
CA ARG A 125 -9.32 -11.82 11.06
C ARG A 125 -10.57 -12.21 11.84
N GLU A 126 -11.19 -11.25 12.52
CA GLU A 126 -12.39 -11.49 13.32
C GLU A 126 -13.59 -11.90 12.45
N ARG A 127 -13.77 -11.25 11.30
CA ARG A 127 -14.78 -11.66 10.31
C ARG A 127 -14.57 -13.10 9.83
N ASN A 128 -13.34 -13.51 9.59
CA ASN A 128 -13.03 -14.87 9.17
C ASN A 128 -13.33 -15.88 10.28
N ARG A 129 -12.96 -15.57 11.53
CA ARG A 129 -13.32 -16.37 12.70
C ARG A 129 -14.84 -16.53 12.85
N ILE A 130 -15.60 -15.44 12.69
CA ILE A 130 -17.07 -15.49 12.74
C ILE A 130 -17.62 -16.38 11.62
N ARG A 131 -17.06 -16.31 10.41
CA ARG A 131 -17.47 -17.18 9.29
C ARG A 131 -17.24 -18.65 9.57
N GLU A 132 -16.14 -19.00 10.23
CA GLU A 132 -15.86 -20.38 10.64
C GLU A 132 -16.87 -20.86 11.67
N LEU A 133 -17.12 -20.06 12.71
CA LEU A 133 -18.15 -20.35 13.72
C LEU A 133 -19.55 -20.52 13.12
N LEU A 134 -19.91 -19.73 12.11
CA LEU A 134 -21.19 -19.87 11.43
C LEU A 134 -21.29 -21.20 10.65
N LYS A 135 -20.21 -21.64 10.00
CA LYS A 135 -20.16 -22.96 9.33
C LYS A 135 -20.27 -24.09 10.33
N GLU A 136 -19.58 -23.99 11.47
CA GLU A 136 -19.69 -24.96 12.55
C GLU A 136 -21.13 -25.04 13.08
N ARG A 137 -21.78 -23.90 13.28
CA ARG A 137 -23.19 -23.83 13.68
C ARG A 137 -24.11 -24.51 12.66
N GLU A 138 -23.91 -24.29 11.36
CA GLU A 138 -24.69 -24.96 10.31
C GLU A 138 -24.50 -26.48 10.35
N ASN A 139 -23.27 -26.95 10.56
CA ASN A 139 -22.99 -28.39 10.70
C ASN A 139 -23.69 -28.97 11.93
N LEU A 140 -23.64 -28.29 13.07
CA LEU A 140 -24.34 -28.71 14.29
C LEU A 140 -25.86 -28.79 14.09
N LEU A 141 -26.46 -27.82 13.39
CA LEU A 141 -27.89 -27.85 13.08
C LEU A 141 -28.26 -29.04 12.19
N ARG A 142 -27.42 -29.38 11.20
CA ARG A 142 -27.62 -30.59 10.37
C ARG A 142 -27.54 -31.87 11.19
N LEU A 143 -26.61 -31.95 12.13
CA LEU A 143 -26.50 -33.10 13.03
C LEU A 143 -27.76 -33.24 13.90
N ILE A 144 -28.23 -32.14 14.50
CA ILE A 144 -29.46 -32.14 15.30
C ILE A 144 -30.65 -32.59 14.47
N GLN A 145 -30.80 -32.10 13.23
CA GLN A 145 -31.88 -32.53 12.33
C GLN A 145 -31.81 -34.03 12.01
N ALA A 146 -30.61 -34.56 11.76
CA ALA A 146 -30.43 -35.99 11.52
C ALA A 146 -30.80 -36.83 12.76
N GLU A 147 -30.45 -36.37 13.96
CA GLU A 147 -30.83 -37.02 15.22
C GLU A 147 -32.35 -36.98 15.45
N GLU A 148 -33.00 -35.85 15.18
CA GLU A 148 -34.46 -35.73 15.27
C GLU A 148 -35.18 -36.68 14.31
N GLU A 149 -34.71 -36.78 13.05
CA GLU A 149 -35.26 -37.73 12.08
C GLU A 149 -35.06 -39.18 12.52
N ALA A 150 -33.88 -39.51 13.05
CA ALA A 150 -33.59 -40.84 13.57
C ALA A 150 -34.53 -41.20 14.74
N ALA A 151 -34.73 -40.27 15.67
CA ALA A 151 -35.66 -40.43 16.79
C ALA A 151 -37.11 -40.63 16.29
N ARG A 152 -37.57 -39.86 15.30
CA ARG A 152 -38.90 -40.02 14.70
C ARG A 152 -39.10 -41.42 14.10
N ARG A 153 -38.12 -41.93 13.35
CA ARG A 153 -38.19 -43.29 12.77
C ARG A 153 -38.28 -44.39 13.85
N ILE A 154 -37.56 -44.22 14.96
CA ILE A 154 -37.63 -45.15 16.11
C ILE A 154 -39.05 -45.15 16.71
N ILE A 155 -39.66 -43.97 16.86
CA ILE A 155 -41.02 -43.84 17.40
C ILE A 155 -42.04 -44.46 16.45
N GLU A 156 -41.95 -44.21 15.14
CA GLU A 156 -42.86 -44.76 14.13
C GLU A 156 -42.80 -46.30 14.08
N SER A 157 -41.59 -46.87 14.07
CA SER A 157 -41.39 -48.34 14.11
C SER A 157 -41.84 -48.98 15.43
N GLY A 158 -41.68 -48.27 16.56
CA GLY A 158 -42.25 -48.68 17.86
C GLY A 158 -43.78 -48.66 17.89
N GLY A 159 -44.42 -47.71 17.21
CA GLY A 159 -45.87 -47.59 17.10
C GLY A 159 -46.50 -48.68 16.21
N GLU A 160 -45.87 -49.03 15.10
CA GLU A 160 -46.35 -50.10 14.21
C GLU A 160 -46.27 -51.49 14.86
N THR A 161 -45.22 -51.76 15.63
CA THR A 161 -45.04 -53.05 16.31
C THR A 161 -45.99 -53.25 17.49
N THR A 162 -46.33 -52.19 18.22
CA THR A 162 -47.30 -52.27 19.33
C THR A 162 -48.73 -52.40 18.83
N THR A 163 -49.11 -51.66 17.78
CA THR A 163 -50.44 -51.77 17.16
C THR A 163 -50.66 -53.10 16.46
N THR A 164 -49.65 -53.66 15.76
CA THR A 164 -49.74 -55.02 15.19
C THR A 164 -49.78 -56.11 16.27
N LYS A 165 -48.97 -56.03 17.34
CA LYS A 165 -49.09 -56.95 18.49
C LYS A 165 -50.48 -56.86 19.14
N ARG A 166 -51.04 -55.65 19.29
CA ARG A 166 -52.39 -55.40 19.84
C ARG A 166 -53.50 -55.92 18.92
N LYS A 167 -53.39 -55.73 17.59
CA LYS A 167 -54.30 -56.30 16.58
C LYS A 167 -54.24 -57.83 16.55
N LYS A 168 -53.03 -58.41 16.57
CA LYS A 168 -52.83 -59.88 16.68
C LYS A 168 -53.44 -60.43 17.97
N ARG A 169 -53.28 -59.74 19.10
CA ARG A 169 -53.88 -60.12 20.39
C ARG A 169 -55.41 -60.04 20.39
N ARG A 170 -56.00 -59.01 19.74
CA ARG A 170 -57.46 -58.87 19.62
C ARG A 170 -58.09 -59.96 18.76
N ARG A 171 -57.44 -60.39 17.67
CA ARG A 171 -57.96 -61.43 16.76
C ARG A 171 -57.91 -62.85 17.35
N ARG A 172 -57.05 -63.08 18.36
CA ARG A 172 -56.97 -64.36 19.09
C ARG A 172 -58.00 -64.49 20.20
N ARG A 173 -58.55 -63.37 20.70
CA ARG A 173 -59.72 -63.37 21.59
C ARG A 173 -60.96 -63.47 20.73
#